data_AF-A0A958BC26-F1
#
_entry.id   AF-A0A958BC26-F1
#
_cell.length_a   1.000
_cell.length_b   1.000
_cell.length_c   1.000
_cell.angle_alpha   90.00
_cell.angle_beta   90.00
_cell.angle_gamma   90.00
#
_symmetry.space_group_name_H-M   'P 1'
#
loop_
_entity.id
_entity.type
_entity.pdbx_description
1 polymer ?
#
loop_
_entity_poly.entity_id
_entity_poly.type
_entity_poly.pdbx_seq_one_letter_code
_entity_poly.pdbx_strand_id
1 'polypeptide(L)'
;MYAEVVVNRPIVKRDRRRFVDLPEDDAIPAPEMGEASPEQDVPEDDNPLALAFHYHIPPHLIDQLQVGHLVAVPFRTQQLMGVVVGLSEISPVDNTRPIEAILDPVPALTPGQIALAQWLSREYIAPLANCIQYFLPPGSGRKPELMLVPVEAKPSAPLTAPERVLLTYLRQKGATPLAEVDPGTADGLVEKGVAHKQSVLTKPRVGPKIERMVELTIPPDTIDTVLPTLGRPSKQAEILLYLAELDDPLPALDSVLAAVDCSIAPVNALIEREWVELIPAQTWLDIPPSLRESSAPLETVTESAAGQKVLG
;
A
#
# COMPACT_ATOMS: atom_id res chain seq x y z
N MET A 1 23.88 -9.26 17.11
CA MET A 1 22.58 -8.57 17.21
C MET A 1 21.68 -9.05 16.09
N TYR A 2 20.44 -9.36 16.42
CA TYR A 2 19.44 -9.95 15.55
C TYR A 2 18.16 -9.13 15.63
N ALA A 3 17.39 -9.14 14.54
CA ALA A 3 16.07 -8.56 14.49
C ALA A 3 15.04 -9.65 14.27
N GLU A 4 13.93 -9.51 14.97
CA GLU A 4 12.71 -10.27 14.75
C GLU A 4 11.83 -9.48 13.76
N VAL A 5 11.53 -10.09 12.62
CA VAL A 5 10.88 -9.42 11.48
C VAL A 5 9.63 -10.18 11.07
N VAL A 6 8.48 -9.49 11.08
CA VAL A 6 7.24 -10.01 10.51
C VAL A 6 7.16 -9.64 9.03
N VAL A 7 7.14 -10.65 8.16
CA VAL A 7 7.09 -10.44 6.70
C VAL A 7 5.65 -10.43 6.18
N ASN A 8 5.33 -9.48 5.29
CA ASN A 8 4.02 -9.39 4.68
C ASN A 8 3.90 -10.42 3.54
N ARG A 9 3.45 -11.64 3.86
CA ARG A 9 3.03 -12.61 2.85
C ARG A 9 1.52 -12.80 2.93
N PRO A 10 0.77 -12.64 1.83
CA PRO A 10 -0.60 -13.11 1.81
C PRO A 10 -0.58 -14.63 2.03
N ILE A 11 -1.30 -15.08 3.05
CA ILE A 11 -1.56 -16.51 3.23
C ILE A 11 -2.27 -16.97 1.97
N VAL A 12 -1.56 -17.73 1.14
CA VAL A 12 -2.19 -18.45 0.02
C VAL A 12 -3.11 -19.45 0.69
N LYS A 13 -4.41 -19.13 0.76
CA LYS A 13 -5.45 -20.09 1.12
C LYS A 13 -5.33 -21.23 0.10
N ARG A 14 -4.60 -22.28 0.43
CA ARG A 14 -4.86 -23.58 -0.19
C ARG A 14 -6.29 -23.88 0.21
N ASP A 15 -7.16 -24.00 -0.78
CA ASP A 15 -8.57 -24.32 -0.61
C ASP A 15 -8.69 -25.73 0.01
N ARG A 16 -8.43 -25.83 1.32
CA ARG A 16 -8.86 -26.93 2.14
C ARG A 16 -10.22 -26.51 2.65
N ARG A 17 -11.23 -26.68 1.79
CA ARG A 17 -12.62 -26.78 2.24
C ARG A 17 -12.73 -27.99 3.17
N ARG A 18 -12.39 -27.79 4.42
CA ARG A 18 -13.04 -28.45 5.54
C ARG A 18 -13.66 -27.31 6.33
N PHE A 19 -14.86 -26.93 5.92
CA PHE A 19 -15.78 -26.31 6.86
C PHE A 19 -15.90 -27.32 8.00
N VAL A 20 -15.40 -26.95 9.18
CA VAL A 20 -15.86 -27.59 10.41
C VAL A 20 -17.25 -27.01 10.59
N ASP A 21 -18.28 -27.85 10.50
CA ASP A 21 -19.65 -27.45 10.80
C ASP A 21 -19.66 -26.93 12.24
N LEU A 22 -19.83 -25.62 12.38
CA LEU A 22 -20.10 -25.01 13.66
C LEU A 22 -21.57 -25.35 13.98
N PRO A 23 -21.87 -25.95 15.15
CA PRO A 23 -23.25 -26.16 15.55
C PRO A 23 -23.96 -24.81 15.61
N GLU A 24 -25.10 -24.73 14.93
CA GLU A 24 -25.97 -23.56 14.97
C GLU A 24 -26.58 -23.44 16.38
N ASP A 25 -26.53 -22.21 16.90
CA ASP A 25 -27.29 -21.73 18.04
C ASP A 25 -26.86 -22.25 19.43
N ASP A 26 -25.76 -21.70 19.95
CA ASP A 26 -25.66 -21.41 21.37
C ASP A 26 -25.12 -19.97 21.52
N ALA A 27 -25.90 -19.12 22.19
CA ALA A 27 -25.58 -17.74 22.46
C ALA A 27 -24.16 -17.62 23.04
N ILE A 28 -23.30 -16.81 22.40
CA ILE A 28 -22.01 -16.43 22.98
C ILE A 28 -22.32 -15.75 24.32
N PRO A 29 -22.02 -16.38 25.48
CA PRO A 29 -22.31 -15.74 26.75
C PRO A 29 -21.40 -14.52 26.88
N ALA A 30 -21.96 -13.39 27.33
CA ALA A 30 -21.18 -12.20 27.65
C ALA A 30 -20.07 -12.57 28.66
N PRO A 31 -18.87 -11.98 28.56
CA PRO A 31 -17.75 -12.40 29.37
C PRO A 31 -18.06 -12.10 30.84
N GLU A 32 -18.25 -13.14 31.65
CA GLU A 32 -18.21 -13.00 33.09
C GLU A 32 -16.79 -12.62 33.49
N MET A 33 -16.63 -11.46 34.14
CA MET A 33 -15.37 -11.05 34.77
C MET A 33 -15.10 -11.96 35.98
N GLY A 34 -14.66 -13.18 35.69
CA GLY A 34 -14.17 -14.16 36.66
C GLY A 34 -12.68 -13.94 36.92
N GLU A 35 -12.32 -13.92 38.20
CA GLU A 35 -11.00 -13.61 38.75
C GLU A 35 -9.86 -14.38 38.06
N ALA A 36 -8.81 -13.63 37.69
CA ALA A 36 -7.57 -14.16 37.16
C ALA A 36 -6.96 -15.18 38.13
N SER A 37 -6.60 -16.34 37.60
CA SER A 37 -5.79 -17.37 38.24
C SER A 37 -4.90 -18.04 37.19
N PRO A 38 -3.71 -18.52 37.57
CA PRO A 38 -2.47 -17.87 37.23
C PRO A 38 -1.87 -18.37 35.91
N GLU A 39 -1.13 -17.46 35.30
CA GLU A 39 -0.08 -17.65 34.29
C GLU A 39 0.40 -19.10 34.17
N GLN A 40 -0.12 -19.82 33.17
CA GLN A 40 0.59 -20.96 32.61
C GLN A 40 1.35 -20.44 31.42
N ASP A 41 2.67 -20.28 31.59
CA ASP A 41 3.65 -20.04 30.53
C ASP A 41 3.53 -21.13 29.46
N VAL A 42 2.66 -20.90 28.49
CA VAL A 42 2.72 -21.58 27.20
C VAL A 42 3.96 -21.00 26.51
N PRO A 43 4.95 -21.81 26.12
CA PRO A 43 6.10 -21.32 25.38
C PRO A 43 5.62 -20.50 24.17
N GLU A 44 6.02 -19.23 24.09
CA GLU A 44 5.60 -18.28 23.03
C GLU A 44 5.94 -18.77 21.61
N ASP A 45 6.79 -19.80 21.48
CA ASP A 45 7.36 -20.29 20.23
C ASP A 45 6.42 -21.10 19.32
N ASP A 46 5.26 -21.58 19.80
CA ASP A 46 4.42 -22.54 19.06
C ASP A 46 3.12 -21.93 18.45
N ASN A 47 3.02 -20.60 18.34
CA ASN A 47 1.91 -19.98 17.63
C ASN A 47 2.23 -19.76 16.13
N PRO A 48 1.76 -20.62 15.20
CA PRO A 48 2.03 -20.49 13.76
C PRO A 48 1.40 -19.24 13.14
N LEU A 49 0.55 -18.52 13.88
CA LEU A 49 -0.09 -17.29 13.43
C LEU A 49 0.72 -16.06 13.87
N ALA A 50 1.54 -16.16 14.91
CA ALA A 50 2.44 -15.09 15.37
C ALA A 50 3.84 -15.14 14.77
N LEU A 51 4.06 -15.97 13.73
CA LEU A 51 5.38 -16.23 13.14
C LEU A 51 6.10 -14.94 12.72
N ALA A 52 7.14 -14.62 13.47
CA ALA A 52 8.19 -13.71 13.05
C ALA A 52 9.46 -14.49 12.68
N PHE A 53 10.29 -13.88 11.84
CA PHE A 53 11.51 -14.48 11.32
C PHE A 53 12.73 -13.76 11.86
N HIS A 54 13.77 -14.51 12.19
CA HIS A 54 15.00 -13.98 12.76
C HIS A 54 16.05 -13.70 11.68
N TYR A 55 16.56 -12.47 11.65
CA TYR A 55 17.60 -12.02 10.73
C TYR A 55 18.75 -11.41 11.53
N HIS A 56 19.99 -11.58 11.06
CA HIS A 56 21.10 -10.85 11.64
C HIS A 56 21.19 -9.45 11.05
N ILE A 57 21.60 -8.50 11.89
CA ILE A 57 21.71 -7.09 11.50
C ILE A 57 23.15 -6.87 11.00
N PRO A 58 23.35 -6.49 9.73
CA PRO A 58 24.68 -6.13 9.23
C PRO A 58 25.27 -4.94 10.01
N PRO A 59 26.60 -4.86 10.20
CA PRO A 59 27.22 -3.82 11.02
C PRO A 59 26.83 -2.38 10.66
N HIS A 60 26.63 -2.10 9.37
CA HIS A 60 26.26 -0.77 8.87
C HIS A 60 24.82 -0.35 9.20
N LEU A 61 23.95 -1.29 9.62
CA LEU A 61 22.56 -1.03 9.98
C LEU A 61 22.31 -1.05 11.50
N ILE A 62 23.28 -1.50 12.31
CA ILE A 62 23.08 -1.70 13.76
C ILE A 62 22.62 -0.42 14.47
N ASP A 63 23.27 0.72 14.16
CA ASP A 63 22.97 2.00 14.82
C ASP A 63 21.71 2.69 14.28
N GLN A 64 21.19 2.23 13.14
CA GLN A 64 20.06 2.84 12.44
C GLN A 64 18.76 2.07 12.67
N LEU A 65 18.85 0.74 12.81
CA LEU A 65 17.68 -0.12 12.88
C LEU A 65 17.02 -0.05 14.25
N GLN A 66 15.71 0.21 14.25
CA GLN A 66 14.88 0.21 15.46
C GLN A 66 13.60 -0.61 15.24
N VAL A 67 12.96 -1.00 16.34
CA VAL A 67 11.61 -1.58 16.30
C VAL A 67 10.65 -0.65 15.56
N GLY A 68 9.83 -1.21 14.68
CA GLY A 68 8.89 -0.48 13.82
C GLY A 68 9.41 -0.09 12.45
N HIS A 69 10.71 -0.28 12.17
CA HIS A 69 11.25 -0.02 10.84
C HIS A 69 10.71 -0.98 9.79
N LEU A 70 10.50 -0.44 8.59
CA LEU A 70 10.26 -1.21 7.38
C LEU A 70 11.60 -1.67 6.81
N VAL A 71 11.71 -2.97 6.54
CA VAL A 71 12.95 -3.59 6.07
C VAL A 71 12.72 -4.45 4.85
N ALA A 72 13.73 -4.50 3.97
CA ALA A 72 13.83 -5.52 2.94
C ALA A 72 14.60 -6.71 3.50
N VAL A 73 14.02 -7.89 3.39
CA VAL A 73 14.63 -9.13 3.85
C VAL A 73 14.53 -10.24 2.80
N PRO A 74 15.55 -11.10 2.70
CA PRO A 74 15.50 -12.25 1.82
C PRO A 74 14.58 -13.31 2.43
N PHE A 75 13.59 -13.73 1.66
CA PHE A 75 12.65 -14.78 2.04
C PHE A 75 12.56 -15.85 0.96
N ARG A 76 13.19 -17.00 1.22
CA ARG A 76 13.38 -18.09 0.25
C ARG A 76 14.09 -17.58 -1.02
N THR A 77 13.39 -17.55 -2.15
CA THR A 77 13.89 -17.13 -3.47
C THR A 77 13.49 -15.70 -3.84
N GLN A 78 12.84 -14.97 -2.93
CA GLN A 78 12.32 -13.63 -3.18
C GLN A 78 12.78 -12.67 -2.08
N GLN A 79 12.78 -11.38 -2.38
CA GLN A 79 12.91 -10.31 -1.38
C GLN A 79 11.52 -9.84 -0.99
N LEU A 80 11.28 -9.72 0.32
CA LEU A 80 10.01 -9.26 0.87
C LEU A 80 10.24 -8.05 1.76
N MET A 81 9.17 -7.26 1.90
CA MET A 81 9.08 -6.25 2.92
C MET A 81 8.60 -6.87 4.24
N GLY A 82 9.24 -6.46 5.33
CA GLY A 82 8.83 -6.82 6.68
C GLY A 82 8.90 -5.64 7.64
N VAL A 83 8.35 -5.83 8.83
CA VAL A 83 8.40 -4.89 9.95
C VAL A 83 9.23 -5.50 11.07
N VAL A 84 10.19 -4.75 11.58
CA VAL A 84 10.94 -5.14 12.79
C VAL A 84 10.03 -5.04 14.00
N VAL A 85 9.76 -6.15 14.68
CA VAL A 85 8.92 -6.19 15.89
C VAL A 85 9.72 -6.34 17.18
N GLY A 86 10.97 -6.83 17.07
CA GLY A 86 11.86 -7.03 18.20
C GLY A 86 13.33 -6.99 17.79
N LEU A 87 14.19 -6.69 18.76
CA LEU A 87 15.64 -6.73 18.62
C LEU A 87 16.21 -7.59 19.76
N SER A 88 17.15 -8.47 19.44
CA SER A 88 17.75 -9.40 20.41
C SER A 88 19.26 -9.54 20.19
N GLU A 89 19.99 -9.84 21.25
CA GLU A 89 21.41 -10.19 21.15
C GLU A 89 21.62 -11.63 20.68
N ILE A 90 20.63 -12.50 20.92
CA ILE A 90 20.68 -13.94 20.68
C ILE A 90 19.57 -14.32 19.70
N SER A 91 19.87 -15.22 18.77
CA SER A 91 18.89 -15.82 17.86
C SER A 91 18.59 -17.26 18.29
N PRO A 92 17.31 -17.69 18.29
CA PRO A 92 16.94 -19.09 18.57
C PRO A 92 17.32 -20.04 17.42
N VAL A 93 17.77 -19.50 16.27
CA VAL A 93 18.20 -20.25 15.10
C VAL A 93 19.64 -19.94 14.72
N ASP A 94 20.40 -20.98 14.41
CA ASP A 94 21.83 -20.91 14.08
C ASP A 94 22.11 -20.21 12.75
N ASN A 95 21.27 -20.44 11.73
CA ASN A 95 21.51 -19.95 10.38
C ASN A 95 20.51 -18.86 9.99
N THR A 96 20.89 -17.61 10.22
CA THR A 96 20.10 -16.43 9.88
C THR A 96 20.59 -15.77 8.60
N ARG A 97 19.67 -15.14 7.87
CA ARG A 97 20.02 -14.30 6.72
C ARG A 97 20.20 -12.84 7.15
N PRO A 98 20.93 -12.01 6.40
CA PRO A 98 21.06 -10.59 6.69
C PRO A 98 19.76 -9.84 6.38
N ILE A 99 19.51 -8.76 7.11
CA ILE A 99 18.63 -7.69 6.64
C ILE A 99 19.32 -7.00 5.47
N GLU A 100 18.62 -6.80 4.36
CA GLU A 100 19.22 -6.22 3.14
C GLU A 100 19.22 -4.71 3.15
N ALA A 101 18.13 -4.10 3.61
CA ALA A 101 18.02 -2.64 3.69
C ALA A 101 16.92 -2.20 4.66
N ILE A 102 17.09 -0.99 5.19
CA ILE A 102 16.03 -0.20 5.80
C ILE A 102 15.31 0.54 4.66
N LEU A 103 13.99 0.38 4.57
CA LEU A 103 13.17 0.89 3.48
C LEU A 103 12.64 2.31 3.72
N ASP A 104 12.50 2.70 4.98
CA ASP A 104 12.09 4.04 5.41
C ASP A 104 13.04 4.49 6.52
N PRO A 105 13.61 5.72 6.46
CA PRO A 105 14.50 6.23 7.51
C PRO A 105 13.82 6.40 8.88
N VAL A 106 12.47 6.40 8.93
CA VAL A 106 11.71 6.52 10.18
C VAL A 106 10.92 5.23 10.42
N PRO A 107 10.79 4.76 11.67
CA PRO A 107 9.89 3.67 12.00
C PRO A 107 8.46 3.95 11.50
N ALA A 108 7.90 3.04 10.70
CA ALA A 108 6.54 3.18 10.22
C ALA A 108 5.51 2.88 11.31
N LEU A 109 5.88 2.03 12.27
CA LEU A 109 5.03 1.67 13.40
C LEU A 109 5.68 2.07 14.72
N THR A 110 4.83 2.51 15.65
CA THR A 110 5.21 2.73 17.03
C THR A 110 5.21 1.43 17.83
N PRO A 111 5.95 1.35 18.96
CA PRO A 111 5.91 0.18 19.85
C PRO A 111 4.48 -0.14 20.33
N GLY A 112 3.65 0.88 20.60
CA GLY A 112 2.26 0.69 21.02
C GLY A 112 1.39 0.04 19.94
N GLN A 113 1.57 0.42 18.67
CA GLN A 113 0.87 -0.22 17.55
C GLN A 113 1.31 -1.68 17.35
N ILE A 114 2.60 -1.98 17.56
CA ILE A 114 3.12 -3.35 17.48
C ILE A 114 2.55 -4.20 18.62
N ALA A 115 2.55 -3.69 19.86
CA ALA A 115 1.96 -4.37 21.00
C ALA A 115 0.46 -4.63 20.79
N LEU A 116 -0.27 -3.66 20.23
CA LEU A 116 -1.68 -3.83 19.87
C LEU A 116 -1.87 -4.87 18.76
N ALA A 117 -1.02 -4.88 17.74
CA ALA A 117 -1.07 -5.90 16.68
C ALA A 117 -0.81 -7.31 17.23
N GLN A 118 0.12 -7.45 18.17
CA GLN A 118 0.39 -8.71 18.88
C GLN A 118 -0.80 -9.14 19.74
N TRP A 119 -1.41 -8.20 20.46
CA TRP A 119 -2.64 -8.46 21.21
C TRP A 119 -3.77 -8.93 20.29
N LEU A 120 -4.02 -8.23 19.17
CA LEU A 120 -5.02 -8.63 18.17
C LEU A 120 -4.76 -10.03 17.62
N SER A 121 -3.51 -10.35 17.32
CA SER A 121 -3.11 -11.66 16.81
C SER A 121 -3.42 -12.78 17.81
N ARG A 122 -3.14 -12.55 19.10
CA ARG A 122 -3.43 -13.52 20.18
C ARG A 122 -4.93 -13.63 20.45
N GLU A 123 -5.62 -12.51 20.62
CA GLU A 123 -7.04 -12.46 21.00
C GLU A 123 -7.94 -13.05 19.93
N TYR A 124 -7.67 -12.70 18.66
CA TYR A 124 -8.52 -13.10 17.53
C TYR A 124 -7.97 -14.28 16.74
N ILE A 125 -6.90 -14.92 17.22
CA ILE A 125 -6.25 -16.07 16.55
C ILE A 125 -5.99 -15.70 15.06
N ALA A 126 -5.46 -14.51 14.86
CA ALA A 126 -5.25 -13.91 13.55
C ALA A 126 -3.75 -13.87 13.24
N PRO A 127 -3.33 -14.04 11.97
CA PRO A 127 -1.93 -13.88 11.60
C PRO A 127 -1.40 -12.50 11.99
N LEU A 128 -0.28 -12.43 12.70
CA LEU A 128 0.33 -11.17 13.15
C LEU A 128 0.66 -10.25 11.96
N ALA A 129 1.11 -10.83 10.84
CA ALA A 129 1.34 -10.11 9.60
C ALA A 129 0.08 -9.40 9.06
N ASN A 130 -1.12 -9.94 9.28
CA ASN A 130 -2.37 -9.28 8.91
C ASN A 130 -2.71 -8.16 9.89
N CYS A 131 -2.52 -8.39 11.19
CA CYS A 131 -2.78 -7.39 12.23
C CYS A 131 -1.89 -6.15 12.02
N ILE A 132 -0.59 -6.35 11.75
CA ILE A 132 0.37 -5.29 11.45
C ILE A 132 -0.03 -4.47 10.22
N GLN A 133 -0.60 -5.09 9.19
CA GLN A 133 -1.00 -4.39 7.96
C GLN A 133 -2.06 -3.32 8.18
N TYR A 134 -2.93 -3.46 9.19
CA TYR A 134 -3.95 -2.46 9.48
C TYR A 134 -3.37 -1.15 10.01
N PHE A 135 -2.14 -1.17 10.52
CA PHE A 135 -1.46 0.02 11.02
C PHE A 135 -0.58 0.67 9.95
N LEU A 136 -0.38 0.04 8.80
CA LEU A 136 0.40 0.58 7.69
C LEU A 136 -0.51 1.33 6.72
N PRO A 137 -0.07 2.48 6.16
CA PRO A 137 -0.87 3.21 5.18
C PRO A 137 -1.16 2.35 3.93
N PRO A 138 -2.29 2.59 3.24
CA PRO A 138 -2.66 1.82 2.07
C PRO A 138 -1.57 1.88 1.00
N GLY A 139 -1.26 0.72 0.41
CA GLY A 139 -0.18 0.58 -0.55
C GLY A 139 1.22 0.44 0.08
N SER A 140 1.35 0.27 1.40
CA SER A 140 2.65 -0.03 2.02
C SER A 140 3.15 -1.44 1.71
N GLY A 141 2.28 -2.41 1.39
CA GLY A 141 2.66 -3.79 1.03
C GLY A 141 3.35 -3.94 -0.34
N ARG A 142 4.07 -2.91 -0.81
CA ARG A 142 4.78 -2.95 -2.09
C ARG A 142 6.00 -3.85 -2.01
N LYS A 143 6.34 -4.46 -3.14
CA LYS A 143 7.61 -5.15 -3.27
C LYS A 143 8.74 -4.10 -3.20
N PRO A 144 9.80 -4.35 -2.41
CA PRO A 144 11.00 -3.55 -2.50
C PRO A 144 11.53 -3.62 -3.94
N GLU A 145 11.91 -2.47 -4.50
CA GLU A 145 12.57 -2.41 -5.80
C GLU A 145 14.06 -2.22 -5.59
N LEU A 146 14.84 -3.05 -6.28
CA LEU A 146 16.29 -3.00 -6.20
C LEU A 146 16.80 -1.95 -7.17
N MET A 147 17.51 -0.95 -6.65
CA MET A 147 18.07 0.15 -7.41
C MET A 147 19.58 -0.01 -7.50
N LEU A 148 20.14 0.33 -8.66
CA LEU A 148 21.57 0.52 -8.83
C LEU A 148 21.89 2.00 -8.58
N VAL A 149 22.71 2.26 -7.56
CA VAL A 149 23.06 3.61 -7.11
C VAL A 149 24.54 3.87 -7.39
N PRO A 150 24.90 4.97 -8.08
CA PRO A 150 26.30 5.29 -8.32
C PRO A 150 27.00 5.64 -7.00
N VAL A 151 28.25 5.22 -6.87
CA VAL A 151 29.13 5.58 -5.76
C VAL A 151 30.24 6.46 -6.33
N GLU A 152 30.46 7.62 -5.71
CA GLU A 152 31.59 8.48 -6.05
C GLU A 152 32.89 7.90 -5.49
N ALA A 153 33.37 6.86 -6.16
CA ALA A 153 34.63 6.18 -5.87
C ALA A 153 35.45 5.98 -7.15
N LYS A 154 36.75 5.76 -6.97
CA LYS A 154 37.63 5.36 -8.07
C LYS A 154 37.46 3.85 -8.32
N PRO A 155 37.27 3.40 -9.56
CA PRO A 155 37.12 1.98 -9.84
C PRO A 155 38.38 1.21 -9.47
N SER A 156 38.20 0.05 -8.83
CA SER A 156 39.30 -0.84 -8.43
C SER A 156 40.01 -1.48 -9.63
N ALA A 157 39.31 -1.59 -10.76
CA ALA A 157 39.79 -2.18 -12.01
C ALA A 157 39.30 -1.36 -13.22
N PRO A 158 39.95 -1.46 -14.40
CA PRO A 158 39.49 -0.76 -15.59
C PRO A 158 38.05 -1.16 -15.96
N LEU A 159 37.25 -0.16 -16.30
CA LEU A 159 35.86 -0.34 -16.70
C LEU A 159 35.77 -0.78 -18.17
N THR A 160 34.85 -1.70 -18.45
CA THR A 160 34.53 -2.07 -19.83
C THR A 160 33.78 -0.94 -20.54
N ALA A 161 33.65 -1.02 -21.87
CA ALA A 161 32.85 -0.05 -22.63
C ALA A 161 31.39 0.07 -22.13
N PRO A 162 30.62 -1.02 -21.94
CA PRO A 162 29.25 -0.93 -21.43
C PRO A 162 29.19 -0.40 -19.99
N GLU A 163 30.12 -0.81 -19.12
CA GLU A 163 30.20 -0.32 -17.73
C GLU A 163 30.42 1.20 -17.66
N ARG A 164 31.30 1.77 -18.49
CA ARG A 164 31.51 3.23 -18.52
C ARG A 164 30.27 3.98 -18.96
N VAL A 165 29.55 3.46 -19.96
CA VAL A 165 28.31 4.06 -20.45
C VAL A 165 27.26 4.04 -19.35
N LEU A 166 27.08 2.89 -18.71
CA LEU A 166 26.12 2.74 -17.61
C LEU A 166 26.50 3.64 -16.42
N LEU A 167 27.76 3.69 -15.99
CA LEU A 167 28.20 4.56 -14.90
C LEU A 167 27.96 6.04 -15.23
N THR A 168 28.21 6.45 -16.47
CA THR A 168 27.93 7.83 -16.92
C THR A 168 26.43 8.13 -16.87
N TYR A 169 25.60 7.19 -17.32
CA TYR A 169 24.15 7.30 -17.23
C TYR A 169 23.67 7.42 -15.78
N LEU A 170 24.16 6.57 -14.88
CA LEU A 170 23.81 6.61 -13.45
C LEU A 170 24.22 7.95 -12.81
N ARG A 171 25.37 8.52 -13.18
CA ARG A 171 25.79 9.85 -12.69
C ARG A 171 24.89 10.98 -13.18
N GLN A 172 24.30 10.84 -14.37
CA GLN A 172 23.41 11.87 -14.94
C GLN A 172 21.97 11.75 -14.43
N LYS A 173 21.41 10.53 -14.42
CA LYS A 173 20.01 10.26 -14.06
C LYS A 173 19.81 9.98 -12.56
N GLY A 174 20.85 9.49 -11.88
CA GLY A 174 20.79 9.02 -10.49
C GLY A 174 20.45 7.54 -10.37
N ALA A 175 19.96 7.14 -9.19
CA ALA A 175 19.56 5.77 -8.89
C ALA A 175 18.56 5.23 -9.93
N THR A 176 18.85 4.07 -10.50
CA THR A 176 18.05 3.46 -11.57
C THR A 176 17.60 2.06 -11.18
N PRO A 177 16.35 1.63 -11.47
CA PRO A 177 15.89 0.27 -11.19
C PRO A 177 16.80 -0.77 -11.84
N LEU A 178 17.22 -1.78 -11.08
CA LEU A 178 18.10 -2.85 -11.58
C LEU A 178 17.42 -3.63 -12.72
N ALA A 179 16.09 -3.67 -12.75
CA ALA A 179 15.32 -4.29 -13.82
C ALA A 179 15.46 -3.58 -15.18
N GLU A 180 15.85 -2.30 -15.19
CA GLU A 180 16.11 -1.52 -16.41
C GLU A 180 17.55 -1.67 -16.92
N VAL A 181 18.40 -2.42 -16.21
CA VAL A 181 19.85 -2.50 -16.45
C VAL A 181 20.28 -3.93 -16.73
N ASP A 182 21.27 -4.10 -17.61
CA ASP A 182 21.91 -5.40 -17.84
C ASP A 182 22.58 -5.93 -16.55
N PRO A 183 22.20 -7.12 -16.04
CA PRO A 183 22.69 -7.63 -14.76
C PRO A 183 24.22 -7.80 -14.72
N GLY A 184 24.83 -8.30 -15.80
CA GLY A 184 26.28 -8.53 -15.84
C GLY A 184 27.07 -7.23 -15.76
N THR A 185 26.60 -6.19 -16.46
CA THR A 185 27.21 -4.85 -16.39
C THR A 185 27.01 -4.21 -15.02
N ALA A 186 25.83 -4.36 -14.42
CA ALA A 186 25.55 -3.87 -13.07
C ALA A 186 26.43 -4.54 -12.02
N ASP A 187 26.56 -5.87 -12.08
CA ASP A 187 27.41 -6.65 -11.17
C ASP A 187 28.87 -6.23 -11.31
N GLY A 188 29.37 -6.04 -12.54
CA GLY A 188 30.72 -5.54 -12.79
C GLY A 188 30.99 -4.16 -12.19
N LEU A 189 30.01 -3.24 -12.19
CA LEU A 189 30.14 -1.94 -11.51
C LEU A 189 30.15 -2.06 -9.98
N VAL A 190 29.36 -2.97 -9.43
CA VAL A 190 29.30 -3.24 -7.99
C VAL A 190 30.60 -3.88 -7.50
N GLU A 191 31.10 -4.88 -8.20
CA GLU A 191 32.39 -5.53 -7.90
C GLU A 191 33.56 -4.54 -7.97
N LYS A 192 33.49 -3.57 -8.90
CA LYS A 192 34.51 -2.52 -9.05
C LYS A 192 34.35 -1.35 -8.08
N GLY A 193 33.34 -1.40 -7.20
CA GLY A 193 33.10 -0.44 -6.13
C GLY A 193 32.61 0.94 -6.57
N VAL A 194 32.14 1.07 -7.82
CA VAL A 194 31.65 2.35 -8.38
C VAL A 194 30.12 2.45 -8.40
N ALA A 195 29.44 1.39 -7.97
CA ALA A 195 28.01 1.38 -7.71
C ALA A 195 27.71 0.42 -6.55
N HIS A 196 26.54 0.56 -5.94
CA HIS A 196 26.01 -0.44 -5.02
C HIS A 196 24.53 -0.68 -5.32
N LYS A 197 24.02 -1.83 -4.87
CA LYS A 197 22.60 -2.16 -4.95
C LYS A 197 21.93 -1.71 -3.66
N GLN A 198 20.83 -0.99 -3.78
CA GLN A 198 20.04 -0.52 -2.63
C GLN A 198 18.57 -0.86 -2.86
N SER A 199 17.93 -1.51 -1.89
CA SER A 199 16.48 -1.75 -1.93
C SER A 199 15.73 -0.52 -1.44
N VAL A 200 14.78 -0.03 -2.22
CA VAL A 200 13.94 1.13 -1.86
C VAL A 200 12.45 0.81 -2.02
N LEU A 201 11.60 1.53 -1.30
CA LEU A 201 10.16 1.51 -1.53
C LEU A 201 9.82 2.31 -2.78
N THR A 202 9.11 1.68 -3.72
CA THR A 202 8.57 2.37 -4.89
C THR A 202 7.58 3.45 -4.47
N LYS A 203 7.67 4.63 -5.12
CA LYS A 203 6.73 5.73 -4.88
C LYS A 203 5.27 5.26 -5.11
N PRO A 204 4.32 5.77 -4.32
CA PRO A 204 2.91 5.43 -4.50
C PRO A 204 2.41 5.72 -5.92
N ARG A 205 1.96 4.68 -6.63
CA ARG A 205 1.13 4.84 -7.85
C ARG A 205 -0.34 4.98 -7.46
N VAL A 206 -0.65 5.88 -6.52
CA VAL A 206 -2.03 6.28 -6.26
C VAL A 206 -2.34 7.45 -7.18
N GLY A 207 -3.11 7.17 -8.23
CA GLY A 207 -3.83 8.19 -8.96
C GLY A 207 -5.17 8.45 -8.27
N PRO A 208 -5.76 9.64 -8.43
CA PRO A 208 -7.13 9.89 -8.00
C PRO A 208 -8.08 8.86 -8.64
N LYS A 209 -9.17 8.51 -7.95
CA LYS A 209 -10.25 7.72 -8.58
C LYS A 209 -10.84 8.58 -9.70
N ILE A 210 -10.65 8.13 -10.94
CA ILE A 210 -11.28 8.74 -12.11
C ILE A 210 -12.57 7.97 -12.35
N GLU A 211 -13.69 8.67 -12.31
CA GLU A 211 -15.01 8.12 -12.61
C GLU A 211 -15.49 8.72 -13.94
N ARG A 212 -16.16 7.89 -14.75
CA ARG A 212 -16.70 8.35 -16.04
C ARG A 212 -18.08 8.94 -15.75
N MET A 213 -18.23 10.23 -16.02
CA MET A 213 -19.49 10.95 -15.87
C MET A 213 -20.21 10.99 -17.21
N VAL A 214 -21.52 10.91 -17.17
CA VAL A 214 -22.40 10.92 -18.34
C VAL A 214 -23.01 12.30 -18.44
N GLU A 215 -22.62 13.09 -19.43
CA GLU A 215 -23.24 14.39 -19.69
C GLU A 215 -24.27 14.25 -20.82
N LEU A 216 -25.46 14.83 -20.61
CA LEU A 216 -26.45 14.99 -21.66
C LEU A 216 -26.04 16.16 -22.56
N THR A 217 -25.53 15.88 -23.76
CA THR A 217 -25.05 16.92 -24.69
C THR A 217 -26.20 17.66 -25.38
N ILE A 218 -27.35 17.00 -25.54
CA ILE A 218 -28.55 17.59 -26.12
C ILE A 218 -29.37 18.35 -25.07
N PRO A 219 -30.00 19.48 -25.41
CA PRO A 219 -30.94 20.14 -24.50
C PRO A 219 -32.12 19.20 -24.15
N PRO A 220 -32.63 19.20 -22.92
CA PRO A 220 -33.71 18.30 -22.48
C PRO A 220 -34.97 18.43 -23.37
N ASP A 221 -35.27 19.63 -23.85
CA ASP A 221 -36.40 19.90 -24.76
C ASP A 221 -36.29 19.18 -26.13
N THR A 222 -35.07 18.78 -26.51
CA THR A 222 -34.79 18.09 -27.77
C THR A 222 -35.03 16.58 -27.65
N ILE A 223 -35.10 16.04 -26.43
CA ILE A 223 -35.28 14.60 -26.17
C ILE A 223 -36.61 14.11 -26.74
N ASP A 224 -37.69 14.88 -26.59
CA ASP A 224 -39.01 14.56 -27.14
C ASP A 224 -39.02 14.42 -28.68
N THR A 225 -38.09 15.11 -29.36
CA THR A 225 -37.92 15.03 -30.82
C THR A 225 -37.08 13.82 -31.22
N VAL A 226 -36.18 13.39 -30.33
CA VAL A 226 -35.22 12.31 -30.57
C VAL A 226 -35.80 10.93 -30.22
N LEU A 227 -36.64 10.83 -29.18
CA LEU A 227 -37.29 9.58 -28.74
C LEU A 227 -38.01 8.82 -29.87
N PRO A 228 -38.75 9.45 -30.81
CA PRO A 228 -39.40 8.75 -31.91
C PRO A 228 -38.41 8.11 -32.90
N THR A 229 -37.18 8.62 -33.00
CA THR A 229 -36.15 8.14 -33.95
C THR A 229 -35.43 6.88 -33.46
N LEU A 230 -35.54 6.58 -32.15
CA LEU A 230 -34.93 5.42 -31.50
C LEU A 230 -35.71 4.11 -31.70
N GLY A 231 -36.92 4.17 -32.28
CA GLY A 231 -37.83 3.02 -32.36
C GLY A 231 -38.39 2.64 -30.98
N ARG A 232 -39.09 1.49 -30.89
CA ARG A 232 -39.72 0.88 -29.68
C ARG A 232 -38.97 1.17 -28.36
N PRO A 233 -39.64 1.15 -27.18
CA PRO A 233 -39.01 1.45 -25.89
C PRO A 233 -37.72 0.63 -25.73
N SER A 234 -36.60 1.33 -25.88
CA SER A 234 -35.26 0.75 -25.93
C SER A 234 -34.49 1.26 -24.73
N LYS A 235 -33.49 0.50 -24.29
CA LYS A 235 -32.61 0.94 -23.19
C LYS A 235 -31.95 2.30 -23.46
N GLN A 236 -31.79 2.70 -24.71
CA GLN A 236 -31.31 4.03 -25.11
C GLN A 236 -32.31 5.14 -24.77
N ALA A 237 -33.62 4.91 -24.98
CA ALA A 237 -34.67 5.84 -24.61
C ALA A 237 -34.84 5.96 -23.09
N GLU A 238 -34.73 4.85 -22.36
CA GLU A 238 -34.76 4.83 -20.89
C GLU A 238 -33.59 5.63 -20.30
N ILE A 239 -32.38 5.54 -20.87
CA ILE A 239 -31.22 6.34 -20.43
C ILE A 239 -31.47 7.83 -20.65
N LEU A 240 -31.97 8.24 -21.83
CA LEU A 240 -32.22 9.66 -22.10
C LEU A 240 -33.29 10.25 -21.18
N LEU A 241 -34.38 9.52 -20.93
CA LEU A 241 -35.41 9.94 -19.99
C LEU A 241 -34.87 10.02 -18.57
N TYR A 242 -34.09 9.03 -18.14
CA TYR A 242 -33.47 9.03 -16.82
C TYR A 242 -32.52 10.22 -16.63
N LEU A 243 -31.68 10.53 -17.62
CA LEU A 243 -30.78 11.69 -17.57
C LEU A 243 -31.53 13.03 -17.62
N ALA A 244 -32.70 13.09 -18.27
CA ALA A 244 -33.52 14.30 -18.34
C ALA A 244 -34.26 14.61 -17.03
N GLU A 245 -34.66 13.57 -16.31
CA GLU A 245 -35.35 13.68 -15.03
C GLU A 245 -34.38 13.90 -13.85
N LEU A 246 -33.09 13.63 -14.04
CA LEU A 246 -32.10 13.76 -12.98
C LEU A 246 -31.72 15.24 -12.77
N ASP A 247 -31.82 15.71 -11.52
CA ASP A 247 -31.35 17.05 -11.12
C ASP A 247 -29.81 17.18 -11.18
N ASP A 248 -29.10 16.05 -11.25
CA ASP A 248 -27.65 16.00 -11.41
C ASP A 248 -27.30 16.01 -12.92
N PRO A 249 -26.63 17.06 -13.44
CA PRO A 249 -26.28 17.15 -14.86
C PRO A 249 -25.11 16.25 -15.27
N LEU A 250 -24.39 15.65 -14.30
CA LEU A 250 -23.18 14.85 -14.55
C LEU A 250 -23.18 13.56 -13.70
N PRO A 251 -24.16 12.65 -13.83
CA PRO A 251 -24.18 11.42 -13.06
C PRO A 251 -23.02 10.48 -13.43
N ALA A 252 -22.53 9.73 -12.44
CA ALA A 252 -21.56 8.67 -12.68
C ALA A 252 -22.16 7.55 -13.54
N LEU A 253 -21.41 7.08 -14.55
CA LEU A 253 -21.85 6.04 -15.48
C LEU A 253 -22.34 4.77 -14.76
N ASP A 254 -21.65 4.33 -13.72
CA ASP A 254 -22.05 3.14 -12.97
C ASP A 254 -23.42 3.33 -12.30
N SER A 255 -23.75 4.56 -11.87
CA SER A 255 -25.07 4.89 -11.30
C SER A 255 -26.17 4.88 -12.36
N VAL A 256 -25.89 5.42 -13.56
CA VAL A 256 -26.82 5.39 -14.70
C VAL A 256 -27.10 3.97 -15.17
N LEU A 257 -26.05 3.15 -15.31
CA LEU A 257 -26.18 1.74 -15.71
C LEU A 257 -26.97 0.92 -14.68
N ALA A 258 -26.74 1.18 -13.39
CA ALA A 258 -27.47 0.51 -12.30
C ALA A 258 -28.94 0.95 -12.23
N ALA A 259 -29.23 2.24 -12.43
CA ALA A 259 -30.59 2.77 -12.38
C ALA A 259 -31.47 2.28 -13.53
N VAL A 260 -30.92 2.19 -14.75
CA VAL A 260 -31.64 1.74 -15.95
C VAL A 260 -31.55 0.22 -16.17
N ASP A 261 -30.76 -0.48 -15.34
CA ASP A 261 -30.44 -1.91 -15.47
C ASP A 261 -30.02 -2.27 -16.91
N CYS A 262 -28.93 -1.64 -17.36
CA CYS A 262 -28.43 -1.83 -18.72
C CYS A 262 -26.90 -2.00 -18.78
N SER A 263 -26.42 -2.61 -19.85
CA SER A 263 -24.99 -2.67 -20.15
C SER A 263 -24.49 -1.34 -20.75
N ILE A 264 -23.18 -1.19 -20.92
CA ILE A 264 -22.60 0.02 -21.52
C ILE A 264 -22.92 0.21 -23.02
N ALA A 265 -23.41 -0.84 -23.70
CA ALA A 265 -23.62 -0.80 -25.15
C ALA A 265 -24.66 0.26 -25.60
N PRO A 266 -25.83 0.39 -24.96
CA PRO A 266 -26.74 1.52 -25.17
C PRO A 266 -26.10 2.90 -25.00
N VAL A 267 -25.24 3.09 -23.98
CA VAL A 267 -24.54 4.36 -23.74
C VAL A 267 -23.57 4.66 -24.88
N ASN A 268 -22.78 3.68 -25.32
CA ASN A 268 -21.87 3.85 -26.46
C ASN A 268 -22.61 4.24 -27.75
N ALA A 269 -23.79 3.66 -28.00
CA ALA A 269 -24.61 4.01 -29.15
C ALA A 269 -25.21 5.44 -29.06
N LEU A 270 -25.42 5.97 -27.85
CA LEU A 270 -25.80 7.37 -27.64
C LEU A 270 -24.61 8.33 -27.84
N ILE A 271 -23.40 7.89 -27.50
CA ILE A 271 -22.15 8.63 -27.78
C ILE A 271 -21.89 8.72 -29.28
N GLU A 272 -22.05 7.62 -30.02
CA GLU A 272 -21.91 7.60 -31.49
C GLU A 272 -22.89 8.57 -32.19
N ARG A 273 -24.01 8.90 -31.53
CA ARG A 273 -25.03 9.82 -32.03
C ARG A 273 -24.86 11.25 -31.50
N GLU A 274 -23.82 11.52 -30.71
CA GLU A 274 -23.55 12.82 -30.07
C GLU A 274 -24.69 13.30 -29.14
N TRP A 275 -25.46 12.37 -28.57
CA TRP A 275 -26.55 12.72 -27.63
C TRP A 275 -26.09 12.70 -26.17
N VAL A 276 -24.98 12.01 -25.91
CA VAL A 276 -24.38 11.84 -24.59
C VAL A 276 -22.87 11.87 -24.74
N GLU A 277 -22.16 12.51 -23.83
CA GLU A 277 -20.70 12.50 -23.76
C GLU A 277 -20.22 11.82 -22.47
N LEU A 278 -19.08 11.12 -22.53
CA LEU A 278 -18.42 10.57 -21.35
C LEU A 278 -17.23 11.45 -20.95
N ILE A 279 -17.38 12.16 -19.84
CA ILE A 279 -16.34 13.01 -19.29
C ILE A 279 -15.59 12.27 -18.18
N PRO A 280 -14.26 12.12 -18.26
CA PRO A 280 -13.49 11.64 -17.13
C PRO A 280 -13.43 12.74 -16.04
N ALA A 281 -14.10 12.52 -14.92
CA ALA A 281 -14.03 13.43 -13.77
C ALA A 281 -13.16 12.83 -12.66
N GLN A 282 -12.35 13.67 -12.02
CA GLN A 282 -11.69 13.31 -10.77
C GLN A 282 -12.72 13.45 -9.65
N THR A 283 -13.16 12.32 -9.09
CA THR A 283 -14.03 12.34 -7.92
C THR A 283 -13.14 12.57 -6.70
N TRP A 284 -13.23 13.75 -6.11
CA TRP A 284 -12.72 13.95 -4.75
C TRP A 284 -13.54 13.05 -3.83
N LEU A 285 -12.88 12.29 -2.95
CA LEU A 285 -13.60 11.59 -1.89
C LEU A 285 -14.27 12.66 -1.03
N ASP A 286 -15.55 12.91 -1.26
CA ASP A 286 -16.26 13.98 -0.58
C ASP A 286 -16.40 13.59 0.89
N ILE A 287 -15.74 14.35 1.77
CA ILE A 287 -15.84 14.14 3.21
C ILE A 287 -17.29 14.51 3.59
N PRO A 288 -18.08 13.58 4.15
CA PRO A 288 -19.45 13.85 4.57
C PRO A 288 -19.50 15.13 5.42
N PRO A 289 -20.53 15.99 5.26
CA PRO A 289 -20.65 17.22 6.04
C PRO A 289 -20.55 16.98 7.56
N SER A 290 -21.04 15.82 8.04
CA SER A 290 -20.96 15.39 9.43
C SER A 290 -19.53 15.24 9.98
N LEU A 291 -18.54 15.01 9.11
CA LEU A 291 -17.12 14.93 9.47
C LEU A 291 -16.39 16.28 9.30
N ARG A 292 -17.00 17.28 8.64
CA ARG A 292 -16.40 18.62 8.46
C ARG A 292 -16.46 19.46 9.75
N GLU A 293 -17.41 19.18 10.64
CA GLU A 293 -17.57 19.93 11.89
C GLU A 293 -16.57 19.52 12.98
N SER A 294 -15.86 18.40 12.82
CA SER A 294 -14.87 17.90 13.80
C SER A 294 -13.41 18.19 13.43
N SER A 295 -13.14 18.97 12.38
CA SER A 295 -11.80 19.53 12.19
C SER A 295 -11.74 20.92 12.79
N ALA A 296 -11.57 20.99 14.12
CA ALA A 296 -10.97 22.16 14.74
C ALA A 296 -9.64 22.44 14.00
N PRO A 297 -9.38 23.69 13.60
CA PRO A 297 -8.12 24.02 12.93
C PRO A 297 -6.98 23.62 13.86
N LEU A 298 -6.10 22.73 13.38
CA LEU A 298 -4.80 22.52 14.00
C LEU A 298 -4.13 23.89 14.04
N GLU A 299 -3.98 24.43 15.25
CA GLU A 299 -3.32 25.71 15.47
C GLU A 299 -1.97 25.66 14.74
N THR A 300 -1.83 26.56 13.78
CA THR A 300 -0.57 26.83 13.14
C THR A 300 0.40 27.27 14.24
N VAL A 301 1.34 26.40 14.59
CA VAL A 301 2.52 26.79 15.36
C VAL A 301 3.24 27.82 14.50
N THR A 302 2.93 29.08 14.77
CA THR A 302 3.59 30.22 14.16
C THR A 302 4.98 30.31 14.79
N GLU A 303 5.95 30.03 13.94
CA GLU A 303 7.32 30.44 14.09
C GLU A 303 7.34 31.97 14.32
N SER A 304 7.58 32.40 15.55
CA SER A 304 7.85 33.80 15.90
C SER A 304 9.28 33.91 16.41
N ALA A 305 10.15 34.32 15.50
CA ALA A 305 11.48 34.79 15.79
C ALA A 305 11.43 36.12 16.54
N ALA A 306 12.22 36.26 17.62
CA ALA A 306 12.87 37.51 17.98
C ALA A 306 13.88 37.28 19.10
N GLY A 307 15.17 37.34 18.74
CA GLY A 307 16.18 37.68 19.72
C GLY A 307 15.99 39.11 20.20
N GLN A 308 16.15 39.33 21.50
CA GLN A 308 16.66 40.61 21.98
C GLN A 308 17.44 40.42 23.28
N LYS A 309 18.71 40.82 23.22
CA LYS A 309 19.58 41.20 24.34
C LYS A 309 18.80 42.08 25.33
N VAL A 310 19.17 42.03 26.62
CA VAL A 310 19.87 43.12 27.36
C VAL A 310 19.82 42.89 28.89
N LEU A 311 21.02 42.92 29.51
CA LEU A 311 21.40 43.20 30.92
C LEU A 311 21.01 42.26 32.07
N GLY A 312 22.04 41.90 32.83
CA GLY A 312 22.04 41.21 34.12
C GLY A 312 23.42 40.65 34.41
#